data_AF-A0A645FYN2-F1
#
_entry.id   AF-A0A645FYN2-F1
#
_cell.length_a   1.000
_cell.length_b   1.000
_cell.length_c   1.000
_cell.angle_alpha   90.00
_cell.angle_beta   90.00
_cell.angle_gamma   90.00
#
_symmetry.space_group_name_H-M   'P 1'
#
loop_
_entity.id
_entity.type
_entity.pdbx_description
1 polymer ?
#
loop_
_entity_poly.entity_id
_entity_poly.type
_entity_poly.pdbx_seq_one_letter_code
_entity_poly.pdbx_strand_id
1 'polypeptide(L)'
;MYVKGSKVYFTHADVVSALYSAALIGPSAIYAAIVGLGTISLGPVGTAIAGAVGILGFPSLAGFTYQVIQAASNGQGVYLGVEMNRIFPNIVSGTF
;
A
#
# COMPACT_ATOMS: atom_id res chain seq x y z
N MET A 1 -3.05 10.49 2.03
CA MET A 1 -2.47 9.32 2.74
C MET A 1 -1.79 9.75 4.02
N TYR A 2 -1.56 8.85 4.98
CA TYR A 2 -0.80 9.11 6.22
C TYR A 2 -0.11 7.85 6.75
N VAL A 3 0.85 8.00 7.66
CA VAL A 3 1.50 6.88 8.37
C VAL A 3 0.99 6.80 9.80
N LYS A 4 0.69 5.58 10.25
CA LYS A 4 0.40 5.29 11.66
C LYS A 4 1.08 3.97 12.03
N GLY A 5 2.04 4.05 12.95
CA GLY A 5 2.94 2.93 13.24
C GLY A 5 3.77 2.55 12.01
N SER A 6 3.90 1.26 11.74
CA SER A 6 4.63 0.72 10.58
C SER A 6 3.74 0.50 9.35
N LYS A 7 2.63 1.23 9.26
CA LYS A 7 1.62 1.12 8.19
C LYS A 7 1.36 2.46 7.53
N VAL A 8 1.20 2.41 6.22
CA VAL A 8 0.77 3.52 5.36
C VAL A 8 -0.71 3.34 5.07
N TYR A 9 -1.49 4.39 5.25
CA TYR A 9 -2.92 4.44 5.04
C TYR A 9 -3.23 5.36 3.86
N PHE A 10 -3.86 4.79 2.85
CA PHE A 10 -4.41 5.49 1.69
C PHE A 10 -5.91 5.70 1.92
N THR A 11 -6.34 6.95 1.99
CA THR A 11 -7.77 7.29 2.06
C THR A 11 -8.47 6.91 0.77
N HIS A 12 -9.80 6.88 0.77
CA HIS A 12 -10.57 6.62 -0.45
C HIS A 12 -10.18 7.55 -1.61
N ALA A 13 -9.90 8.83 -1.32
CA ALA A 13 -9.42 9.78 -2.33
C ALA A 13 -8.07 9.37 -2.92
N ASP A 14 -7.13 8.88 -2.09
CA ASP A 14 -5.83 8.37 -2.56
C ASP A 14 -5.98 7.08 -3.38
N VAL A 15 -6.90 6.20 -2.96
CA VAL A 15 -7.20 4.94 -3.65
C VAL A 15 -7.67 5.22 -5.08
N VAL A 16 -8.68 6.08 -5.25
CA VAL A 16 -9.24 6.38 -6.57
C VAL A 16 -8.27 7.17 -7.44
N SER A 17 -7.54 8.13 -6.86
CA SER A 17 -6.66 9.02 -7.64
C SER A 17 -5.31 8.41 -8.00
N ALA A 18 -4.73 7.55 -7.15
CA ALA A 18 -3.35 7.10 -7.31
C ALA A 18 -3.18 5.58 -7.48
N LEU A 19 -4.09 4.77 -6.92
CA LEU A 19 -3.89 3.31 -6.88
C LEU A 19 -4.85 2.54 -7.79
N TYR A 20 -6.06 3.05 -8.04
CA TYR A 20 -7.12 2.30 -8.72
C TYR A 20 -6.74 1.92 -10.16
N SER A 21 -6.24 2.86 -10.95
CA SER A 21 -5.81 2.59 -12.34
C SER A 21 -4.66 1.59 -12.39
N ALA A 22 -3.71 1.67 -11.46
CA ALA A 22 -2.63 0.70 -11.32
C ALA A 22 -3.15 -0.68 -10.92
N ALA A 23 -4.17 -0.75 -10.06
CA ALA A 23 -4.77 -2.00 -9.64
C ALA A 23 -5.43 -2.77 -10.80
N LEU A 24 -6.05 -2.05 -11.73
CA LEU A 24 -6.66 -2.64 -12.93
C LEU A 24 -5.63 -3.23 -13.89
N ILE A 25 -4.38 -2.73 -13.89
CA ILE A 25 -3.28 -3.26 -14.69
C ILE A 25 -2.69 -4.50 -14.00
N GLY A 26 -2.52 -4.43 -12.68
CA GLY A 26 -2.12 -5.57 -11.87
C GLY A 26 -0.99 -5.29 -10.87
N PRO A 27 -0.48 -6.35 -10.20
CA PRO A 27 0.42 -6.22 -9.05
C PRO A 27 1.72 -5.45 -9.33
N SER A 28 2.29 -5.61 -10.52
CA SER A 28 3.52 -4.91 -10.92
C SER A 28 3.30 -3.40 -11.10
N ALA A 29 2.15 -2.99 -11.63
CA ALA A 29 1.80 -1.58 -11.76
C ALA A 29 1.50 -0.94 -10.39
N ILE A 30 0.84 -1.67 -9.49
CA ILE A 30 0.65 -1.24 -8.10
C ILE A 30 1.98 -1.03 -7.40
N TYR A 31 2.93 -1.95 -7.56
CA TYR A 31 4.28 -1.79 -7.02
C TYR A 31 4.93 -0.49 -7.53
N ALA A 32 4.90 -0.25 -8.84
CA ALA A 32 5.45 0.97 -9.42
C ALA A 32 4.75 2.24 -8.90
N ALA A 33 3.42 2.21 -8.75
CA ALA A 33 2.65 3.31 -8.19
C ALA A 33 3.05 3.60 -6.73
N ILE A 34 3.17 2.56 -5.91
CA ILE A 34 3.58 2.70 -4.51
C ILE A 34 5.02 3.23 -4.42
N VAL A 35 5.95 2.71 -5.22
CA VAL A 35 7.34 3.21 -5.28
C VAL A 35 7.36 4.69 -5.70
N GLY A 36 6.59 5.06 -6.72
CA GLY A 36 6.43 6.46 -7.15
C GLY A 36 5.84 7.36 -6.06
N LEU A 37 4.85 6.89 -5.31
CA LEU A 37 4.31 7.60 -4.15
C LEU A 37 5.36 7.74 -3.03
N GLY A 38 6.23 6.75 -2.85
CA GLY A 38 7.34 6.78 -1.90
C GLY A 38 8.44 7.78 -2.27
N THR A 39 8.74 7.96 -3.57
CA THR A 39 9.77 8.90 -4.01
C THR A 39 9.31 10.35 -3.94
N ILE A 40 8.03 10.63 -4.18
CA ILE A 40 7.47 11.99 -4.07
C ILE A 40 7.11 12.35 -2.63
N SER A 41 6.91 11.37 -1.76
CA SER A 41 6.56 11.60 -0.37
C SER A 41 7.81 11.76 0.49
N LEU A 42 8.21 13.02 0.72
CA LEU A 42 9.31 13.33 1.63
C LEU A 42 8.92 13.04 3.09
N GLY A 43 9.82 12.39 3.84
CA GLY A 43 9.66 12.15 5.27
C GLY A 43 9.16 10.74 5.65
N PRO A 44 8.43 10.58 6.77
CA PRO A 44 8.09 9.27 7.36
C PRO A 44 7.32 8.31 6.43
N VAL A 45 6.55 8.86 5.49
CA VAL A 45 5.76 8.11 4.53
C VAL A 45 6.65 7.47 3.46
N GLY A 46 7.61 8.21 2.90
CA GLY A 46 8.60 7.65 1.97
C GLY A 46 9.43 6.53 2.60
N THR A 47 9.84 6.69 3.87
CA THR A 47 10.55 5.63 4.61
C THR A 47 9.68 4.40 4.86
N ALA A 48 8.42 4.58 5.24
CA ALA A 48 7.48 3.47 5.45
C ALA A 48 7.17 2.72 4.14
N ILE A 49 7.03 3.45 3.04
CA ILE A 49 6.85 2.88 1.71
C ILE A 49 8.09 2.10 1.28
N ALA A 50 9.29 2.68 1.41
CA ALA A 50 10.54 2.00 1.06
C ALA A 50 10.73 0.71 1.88
N GLY A 51 10.38 0.72 3.17
CA GLY A 51 10.40 -0.47 4.02
C GLY A 51 9.35 -1.52 3.62
N ALA A 52 8.11 -1.09 3.35
CA ALA A 52 7.06 -1.99 2.88
C ALA A 52 7.46 -2.62 1.53
N VAL A 53 7.85 -1.82 0.54
CA VAL A 53 8.27 -2.24 -0.80
C VAL A 53 9.49 -3.17 -0.75
N GLY A 54 10.48 -2.90 0.11
CA GLY A 54 11.67 -3.75 0.25
C GLY A 54 11.36 -5.13 0.83
N ILE A 55 10.28 -5.27 1.60
CA ILE A 55 9.86 -6.53 2.22
C ILE A 55 8.77 -7.21 1.38
N LEU A 56 7.96 -6.45 0.63
CA LEU A 56 6.86 -6.91 -0.22
C LEU A 56 7.35 -7.85 -1.32
N GLY A 57 7.14 -9.15 -1.12
CA GLY A 57 7.18 -10.12 -2.19
C GLY A 57 5.98 -9.96 -3.14
N PHE A 58 6.16 -10.36 -4.41
CA PHE A 58 5.12 -10.37 -5.45
C PHE A 58 3.77 -11.00 -5.01
N PRO A 59 3.72 -12.07 -4.21
CA PRO A 59 2.46 -12.68 -3.76
C PRO A 59 1.58 -11.76 -2.91
N SER A 60 2.20 -10.90 -2.09
CA SER A 60 1.49 -9.98 -1.20
C SER A 60 0.80 -8.85 -1.97
N LEU A 61 1.31 -8.51 -3.16
CA LEU A 61 0.76 -7.46 -4.02
C LEU A 61 -0.52 -7.90 -4.76
N ALA A 62 -0.68 -9.19 -5.04
CA ALA A 62 -1.91 -9.71 -5.66
C ALA A 62 -3.13 -9.52 -4.74
N GLY A 63 -2.98 -9.87 -3.46
CA GLY A 63 -4.02 -9.63 -2.45
C GLY A 63 -4.30 -8.14 -2.24
N PHE A 64 -3.26 -7.30 -2.19
CA PHE A 64 -3.42 -5.86 -2.07
C PHE A 64 -4.11 -5.23 -3.29
N THR A 65 -3.82 -5.71 -4.49
CA THR A 65 -4.48 -5.28 -5.75
C THR A 65 -5.99 -5.48 -5.65
N TYR A 66 -6.42 -6.66 -5.17
CA TYR A 66 -7.83 -6.95 -4.94
C TYR A 66 -8.44 -5.99 -3.89
N GLN A 67 -7.74 -5.74 -2.78
CA GLN A 67 -8.19 -4.81 -1.74
C GLN A 67 -8.34 -3.36 -2.25
N VAL A 68 -7.45 -2.90 -3.15
CA VAL A 68 -7.56 -1.58 -3.77
C VAL A 68 -8.83 -1.47 -4.62
N ILE A 69 -9.12 -2.48 -5.45
CA ILE A 69 -10.34 -2.52 -6.28
C ILE A 69 -11.59 -2.57 -5.39
N GLN A 70 -11.57 -3.41 -4.34
CA GLN A 70 -12.64 -3.50 -3.36
C GLN A 70 -12.87 -2.17 -2.66
N ALA A 71 -11.81 -1.52 -2.18
CA ALA A 71 -11.92 -0.24 -1.47
C ALA A 71 -12.43 0.89 -2.36
N ALA A 72 -11.98 0.96 -3.61
CA ALA A 72 -12.49 1.92 -4.60
C ALA A 72 -14.00 1.73 -4.85
N SER A 73 -14.45 0.47 -4.92
CA SER A 73 -15.85 0.14 -5.15
C SER A 73 -16.74 0.44 -3.93
N ASN A 74 -16.18 0.33 -2.73
CA ASN A 74 -16.92 0.46 -1.46
C ASN A 74 -16.80 1.84 -0.79
N GLY A 75 -16.08 2.79 -1.37
CA GLY A 75 -15.86 4.10 -0.72
C GLY A 75 -14.88 4.05 0.47
N GLN A 76 -14.01 3.02 0.53
CA GLN A 76 -13.12 2.74 1.65
C GLN A 76 -11.67 3.16 1.37
N GLY A 77 -10.86 3.26 2.42
CA GLY A 77 -9.41 3.35 2.31
C GLY A 77 -8.74 1.98 2.26
N VAL A 78 -7.44 1.96 1.94
CA VAL A 78 -6.58 0.76 2.10
C VAL A 78 -5.34 1.08 2.90
N TYR A 79 -4.83 0.10 3.63
CA TYR A 79 -3.55 0.21 4.31
C TYR A 79 -2.60 -0.90 3.87
N LEU A 80 -1.31 -0.57 3.93
CA LEU A 80 -0.21 -1.47 3.63
C LEU A 80 0.93 -1.19 4.60
N GLY A 81 1.55 -2.23 5.13
CA GLY A 81 2.68 -2.04 6.02
C GLY A 81 3.21 -3.34 6.57
N VAL A 82 3.88 -3.20 7.72
CA VAL A 82 4.57 -4.29 8.39
C VAL A 82 4.11 -4.35 9.84
N GLU A 83 3.86 -5.56 10.35
CA GLU A 83 3.72 -5.85 11.76
C GLU A 83 4.86 -6.75 12.22
N MET A 84 5.43 -6.47 13.39
CA MET A 84 6.48 -7.29 13.97
C MET A 84 5.88 -8.50 14.69
N ASN A 85 6.12 -9.69 14.15
CA ASN A 85 5.94 -10.93 14.91
C ASN A 85 7.22 -11.23 15.69
N ARG A 86 7.31 -10.68 16.90
CA ARG A 86 8.54 -10.59 17.70
C ARG A 86 9.65 -9.85 16.95
N ILE A 87 10.62 -10.56 16.38
CA ILE A 87 11.75 -9.98 15.64
C ILE A 87 11.53 -10.01 14.12
N PHE A 88 10.51 -10.72 13.64
CA PHE A 88 10.31 -10.94 12.21
C PHE A 88 9.23 -10.00 11.63
N PRO A 89 9.52 -9.28 10.53
CA PRO A 89 8.53 -8.46 9.84
C PRO A 89 7.51 -9.29 9.06
N ASN A 90 6.22 -9.13 9.36
CA ASN A 90 5.12 -9.65 8.55
C ASN A 90 4.45 -8.54 7.77
N ILE A 91 4.27 -8.75 6.47
CA ILE A 91 3.49 -7.81 5.64
C ILE A 91 2.02 -7.94 6.00
N VAL A 92 1.36 -6.81 6.21
CA VAL A 92 -0.09 -6.74 6.42
C VAL A 92 -0.73 -5.71 5.51
N SER A 93 -1.93 -6.02 5.05
CA SER A 93 -2.72 -5.13 4.21
C SER A 93 -4.22 -5.39 4.39
N GLY A 94 -5.03 -4.35 4.17
CA GLY A 94 -6.49 -4.45 4.30
C GLY A 94 -7.20 -3.16 3.92
N THR A 95 -8.53 -3.20 3.95
CA THR A 95 -9.40 -2.04 3.79
C THR A 95 -9.74 -1.43 5.16
N PHE A 96 -10.11 -0.15 5.20
CA PHE A 96 -10.58 0.54 6.41
C PHE A 96 -11.62 1.61 6.11
#